data_AF-A0A2W6CFW5-F1
#
_entry.id   AF-A0A2W6CFW5-F1
#
_cell.length_a   1.000
_cell.length_b   1.000
_cell.length_c   1.000
_cell.angle_alpha   90.00
_cell.angle_beta   90.00
_cell.angle_gamma   90.00
#
_symmetry.space_group_name_H-M   'P 1'
#
loop_
_entity.id
_entity.type
_entity.pdbx_description
1 polymer ?
#
loop_
_entity_poly.entity_id
_entity_poly.type
_entity_poly.pdbx_seq_one_letter_code
_entity_poly.pdbx_strand_id
1 'polypeptide(L)'
;MEAELLLPGGTAGTTRWVVGRAAIAIASLGLLVLLVLLPPVYVLLAAALVAGLIVTLRFPVAGFCLLAFSIPWTSSFALPVAGFPVTFTDVLVASLAVGWFVSLRHEKSRTAPWTPFLLAFIVAIILSTTQAEDSHAALREIVKWAEVAMVYVSASRLLTTRRELLAVVAALIAAGVSEALLGYVQFLFQLGPEPF
;
A
#
# COMPACT_ATOMS: atom_id res chain seq x y z
N MET A 1 -0.82 -36.93 48.34
CA MET A 1 -0.70 -38.13 47.51
C MET A 1 -2.00 -38.24 46.74
N GLU A 2 -2.19 -37.87 45.48
CA GLU A 2 -1.44 -37.30 44.34
C GLU A 2 -2.53 -36.54 43.53
N ALA A 3 -2.42 -35.26 43.21
CA ALA A 3 -1.68 -34.65 42.09
C ALA A 3 -2.18 -35.06 40.68
N GLU A 4 -2.74 -34.05 40.00
CA GLU A 4 -2.79 -33.83 38.53
C GLU A 4 -3.16 -34.97 37.57
N LEU A 5 -4.27 -34.77 36.83
CA LEU A 5 -4.27 -35.04 35.39
C LEU A 5 -5.16 -34.05 34.63
N LEU A 6 -4.59 -32.87 34.40
CA LEU A 6 -5.02 -31.89 33.40
C LEU A 6 -4.79 -32.43 32.00
N LEU A 7 -5.83 -32.53 31.16
CA LEU A 7 -5.71 -32.33 29.71
C LEU A 7 -7.06 -31.88 29.10
N PRO A 8 -7.26 -30.57 28.79
CA PRO A 8 -8.12 -30.16 27.70
C PRO A 8 -7.25 -29.96 26.45
N GLY A 9 -6.97 -31.05 25.75
CA GLY A 9 -6.28 -31.03 24.46
C GLY A 9 -7.26 -30.96 23.29
N GLY A 10 -7.18 -29.90 22.48
CA GLY A 10 -7.19 -30.11 21.03
C GLY A 10 -8.35 -29.60 20.16
N THR A 11 -9.20 -28.65 20.56
CA THR A 11 -10.23 -28.09 19.63
C THR A 11 -9.96 -26.68 19.11
N ALA A 12 -9.04 -25.93 19.73
CA ALA A 12 -8.76 -24.55 19.32
C ALA A 12 -7.94 -24.44 18.01
N GLY A 13 -7.21 -25.50 17.64
CA GLY A 13 -6.38 -25.53 16.43
C GLY A 13 -7.19 -25.68 15.15
N THR A 14 -8.11 -26.64 15.09
CA THR A 14 -8.87 -27.00 13.89
C THR A 14 -9.81 -25.88 13.42
N THR A 15 -10.45 -25.17 14.35
CA THR A 15 -11.40 -24.08 14.04
C THR A 15 -10.72 -22.88 13.38
N ARG A 16 -9.49 -22.52 13.78
CA ARG A 16 -8.72 -21.43 13.15
C ARG A 16 -8.31 -21.76 11.71
N TRP A 17 -8.01 -23.03 11.43
CA TRP A 17 -7.61 -23.51 10.11
C TRP A 17 -8.79 -23.65 9.13
N VAL A 18 -9.97 -24.03 9.61
CA VAL A 18 -11.19 -24.11 8.78
C VAL A 18 -11.71 -22.72 8.42
N VAL A 19 -11.69 -21.77 9.37
CA VAL A 19 -12.08 -20.37 9.12
C VAL A 19 -11.12 -19.70 8.13
N GLY A 20 -9.81 -19.98 8.23
CA GLY A 20 -8.82 -19.47 7.28
C GLY A 20 -9.03 -19.99 5.85
N ARG A 21 -9.35 -21.28 5.69
CA ARG A 21 -9.63 -21.88 4.36
C ARG A 21 -10.96 -21.41 3.77
N ALA A 22 -11.98 -21.20 4.61
CA ALA A 22 -13.26 -20.65 4.18
C ALA A 22 -13.12 -19.19 3.74
N ALA A 23 -12.33 -18.37 4.45
CA ALA A 23 -12.07 -16.99 4.04
C ALA A 23 -11.31 -16.91 2.70
N ILE A 24 -10.34 -17.79 2.48
CA ILE A 24 -9.62 -17.87 1.19
C ILE A 24 -10.56 -18.35 0.07
N ALA A 25 -11.41 -19.34 0.34
CA ALA A 25 -12.39 -19.83 -0.64
C ALA A 25 -13.41 -18.76 -1.03
N ILE A 26 -13.94 -18.02 -0.05
CA ILE A 26 -14.89 -16.92 -0.29
C ILE A 26 -14.22 -15.77 -1.03
N ALA A 27 -12.98 -15.42 -0.67
CA ALA A 27 -12.19 -14.41 -1.39
C ALA A 27 -11.91 -14.84 -2.84
N SER A 28 -11.59 -16.11 -3.07
CA SER A 28 -11.36 -16.65 -4.42
C SER A 28 -12.63 -16.71 -5.27
N LEU A 29 -13.79 -17.01 -4.66
CA LEU A 29 -15.08 -17.03 -5.34
C LEU A 29 -15.56 -15.61 -5.65
N GLY A 30 -15.35 -14.66 -4.74
CA GLY A 30 -15.61 -13.23 -4.98
C GLY A 30 -14.74 -12.67 -6.11
N LEU A 31 -13.46 -13.06 -6.17
CA LEU A 31 -12.55 -12.69 -7.25
C LEU A 31 -13.00 -13.27 -8.60
N LEU A 32 -13.48 -14.51 -8.62
CA LEU A 32 -14.03 -15.17 -9.82
C LEU A 32 -15.33 -14.51 -10.32
N VAL A 33 -16.20 -14.05 -9.41
CA VAL A 33 -17.43 -13.33 -9.79
C VAL A 33 -17.09 -11.92 -10.33
N LEU A 34 -16.11 -11.24 -9.73
CA LEU A 34 -15.59 -9.97 -10.24
C LEU A 34 -14.99 -10.12 -11.65
N LEU A 35 -14.31 -11.26 -11.89
CA LEU A 35 -13.69 -11.62 -13.17
C LEU A 35 -14.66 -11.72 -14.34
N VAL A 36 -15.92 -12.07 -14.09
CA VAL A 36 -16.92 -12.32 -15.15
C VAL A 36 -17.77 -11.08 -15.45
N LEU A 37 -17.99 -10.19 -14.47
CA LEU A 37 -18.90 -9.04 -14.64
C LEU A 37 -18.19 -7.71 -14.92
N LEU A 38 -16.91 -7.56 -14.58
CA LEU A 38 -16.23 -6.27 -14.70
C LEU A 38 -15.34 -6.21 -15.95
N PRO A 39 -15.16 -5.02 -16.54
CA PRO A 39 -14.15 -4.79 -17.56
C PRO A 39 -12.77 -5.31 -17.12
N PRO A 40 -11.94 -5.87 -18.04
CA PRO A 40 -10.66 -6.51 -17.71
C PRO A 40 -9.70 -5.65 -16.86
N VAL A 41 -9.79 -4.32 -16.98
CA VAL A 41 -9.02 -3.37 -16.19
C VAL A 41 -9.27 -3.54 -14.68
N TYR A 42 -10.52 -3.68 -14.26
CA TYR A 42 -10.86 -3.84 -12.83
C TYR A 42 -10.42 -5.20 -12.28
N VAL A 43 -10.40 -6.22 -13.13
CA VAL A 43 -9.87 -7.55 -12.78
C VAL A 43 -8.37 -7.47 -12.51
N LEU A 44 -7.62 -6.81 -13.39
CA LEU A 44 -6.17 -6.63 -13.22
C LEU A 44 -5.87 -5.82 -11.96
N LEU A 45 -6.64 -4.75 -11.69
CA LEU A 45 -6.51 -3.97 -10.46
C LEU A 45 -6.83 -4.80 -9.21
N ALA A 46 -7.90 -5.59 -9.22
CA ALA A 46 -8.24 -6.48 -8.11
C ALA A 46 -7.16 -7.54 -7.87
N ALA A 47 -6.63 -8.14 -8.95
CA ALA A 47 -5.54 -9.11 -8.86
C ALA A 47 -4.25 -8.46 -8.32
N ALA A 48 -3.90 -7.26 -8.78
CA ALA A 48 -2.76 -6.49 -8.29
C ALA A 48 -2.93 -6.11 -6.80
N LEU A 49 -4.13 -5.71 -6.39
CA LEU A 49 -4.45 -5.40 -5.00
C LEU A 49 -4.32 -6.64 -4.11
N VAL A 50 -4.85 -7.79 -4.55
CA VAL A 50 -4.75 -9.06 -3.81
C VAL A 50 -3.29 -9.50 -3.72
N ALA A 51 -2.54 -9.44 -4.81
CA ALA A 51 -1.11 -9.76 -4.82
C ALA A 51 -0.32 -8.84 -3.90
N GLY A 52 -0.54 -7.51 -4.00
CA GLY A 52 0.08 -6.51 -3.13
C GLY A 52 -0.28 -6.73 -1.66
N LEU A 53 -1.51 -7.11 -1.36
CA LEU A 53 -1.96 -7.44 -0.01
C LEU A 53 -1.28 -8.70 0.52
N ILE A 54 -1.18 -9.76 -0.28
CA ILE A 54 -0.47 -11.00 0.09
C ILE A 54 1.00 -10.68 0.38
N VAL A 55 1.66 -9.93 -0.50
CA VAL A 55 3.07 -9.51 -0.32
C VAL A 55 3.22 -8.69 0.95
N THR A 56 2.38 -7.68 1.16
CA THR A 56 2.46 -6.77 2.31
C THR A 56 2.17 -7.49 3.63
N LEU A 57 1.18 -8.38 3.66
CA LEU A 57 0.85 -9.14 4.87
C LEU A 57 1.91 -10.20 5.19
N ARG A 58 2.53 -10.82 4.17
CA ARG A 58 3.54 -11.86 4.39
C ARG A 58 4.93 -11.30 4.63
N PHE A 59 5.25 -10.20 3.95
CA PHE A 59 6.56 -9.56 3.89
C PHE A 59 6.37 -8.02 3.82
N PRO A 60 6.06 -7.35 4.94
CA PRO A 60 5.75 -5.92 4.95
C PRO A 60 6.83 -5.06 4.29
N VAL A 61 8.11 -5.40 4.52
CA VAL A 61 9.27 -4.77 3.89
C VAL A 61 9.18 -4.77 2.37
N ALA A 62 8.79 -5.89 1.77
CA ALA A 62 8.68 -6.02 0.33
C ALA A 62 7.59 -5.09 -0.23
N GLY A 63 6.47 -4.94 0.48
CA GLY A 63 5.41 -3.99 0.11
C GLY A 63 5.93 -2.55 0.04
N PHE A 64 6.69 -2.10 1.06
CA PHE A 64 7.30 -0.77 1.04
C PHE A 64 8.40 -0.61 -0.01
N CYS A 65 9.20 -1.65 -0.27
CA CYS A 65 10.20 -1.60 -1.34
C CYS A 65 9.54 -1.51 -2.72
N LEU A 66 8.47 -2.27 -2.97
CA LEU A 66 7.71 -2.17 -4.21
C LEU A 66 7.09 -0.78 -4.38
N LEU A 67 6.55 -0.21 -3.30
CA LEU A 67 6.03 1.15 -3.30
C LEU A 67 7.12 2.18 -3.63
N ALA A 68 8.33 2.01 -3.07
CA ALA A 68 9.46 2.88 -3.37
C ALA A 68 9.82 2.89 -4.87
N PHE A 69 9.75 1.73 -5.53
CA PHE A 69 9.95 1.61 -6.97
C PHE A 69 8.76 2.09 -7.81
N SER A 70 7.53 1.99 -7.31
CA SER A 70 6.36 2.41 -8.07
C SER A 70 6.29 3.93 -8.24
N ILE A 71 6.84 4.71 -7.29
CA ILE A 71 6.74 6.17 -7.29
C ILE A 71 7.42 6.80 -8.52
N PRO A 72 8.72 6.56 -8.81
CA PRO A 72 9.37 7.18 -9.98
C PRO A 72 8.75 6.72 -11.31
N TRP A 73 8.33 5.45 -11.37
CA TRP A 73 7.86 4.79 -12.58
C TRP A 73 6.34 4.95 -12.82
N THR A 74 5.65 5.72 -11.97
CA THR A 74 4.18 5.81 -11.98
C THR A 74 3.63 6.45 -13.26
N SER A 75 4.40 7.36 -13.88
CA SER A 75 4.00 8.13 -15.07
C SER A 75 3.72 7.26 -16.29
N SER A 76 4.32 6.06 -16.35
CA SER A 76 4.19 5.15 -17.48
C SER A 76 2.93 4.27 -17.41
N PHE A 77 2.28 4.21 -16.25
CA PHE A 77 1.25 3.20 -15.98
C PHE A 77 0.09 3.76 -15.13
N ALA A 78 -0.70 4.66 -15.73
CA ALA A 78 -1.95 5.14 -15.17
C ALA A 78 -3.15 4.54 -15.91
N LEU A 79 -4.07 3.90 -15.18
CA LEU A 79 -5.31 3.37 -15.73
C LEU A 79 -6.45 4.36 -15.45
N PRO A 80 -7.19 4.84 -16.47
CA PRO A 80 -8.32 5.73 -16.24
C PRO A 80 -9.48 4.94 -15.64
N VAL A 81 -9.79 5.21 -14.36
CA VAL A 81 -10.91 4.61 -13.65
C VAL A 81 -11.84 5.72 -13.18
N ALA A 82 -13.07 5.74 -13.68
CA ALA A 82 -14.09 6.74 -13.31
C ALA A 82 -13.61 8.21 -13.40
N GLY A 83 -12.76 8.53 -14.38
CA GLY A 83 -12.21 9.88 -14.58
C GLY A 83 -10.95 10.20 -13.77
N PHE A 84 -10.48 9.27 -12.92
CA PHE A 84 -9.25 9.41 -12.15
C PHE A 84 -8.17 8.45 -12.65
N PRO A 85 -6.92 8.92 -12.82
CA PRO A 85 -5.80 8.04 -13.13
C PRO A 85 -5.45 7.23 -11.89
N VAL A 86 -5.76 5.93 -11.89
CA VAL A 86 -5.36 5.00 -10.84
C VAL A 86 -4.01 4.40 -11.21
N THR A 87 -3.04 4.51 -10.32
CA THR A 87 -1.67 4.05 -10.54
C THR A 87 -1.34 2.80 -9.72
N PHE A 88 -0.21 2.17 -10.06
CA PHE A 88 0.33 1.06 -9.26
C PHE A 88 0.64 1.48 -7.81
N THR A 89 1.02 2.74 -7.60
CA THR A 89 1.30 3.29 -6.27
C THR A 89 0.02 3.28 -5.42
N ASP A 90 -1.10 3.73 -5.98
CA ASP A 90 -2.39 3.79 -5.27
C ASP A 90 -2.83 2.39 -4.79
N VAL A 91 -2.64 1.37 -5.64
CA VAL A 91 -2.95 -0.03 -5.31
C VAL A 91 -2.07 -0.53 -4.16
N LEU A 92 -0.76 -0.22 -4.19
CA LEU A 92 0.16 -0.60 -3.14
C LEU A 92 -0.15 0.12 -1.82
N VAL A 93 -0.45 1.42 -1.86
CA VAL A 93 -0.88 2.19 -0.68
C VAL A 93 -2.17 1.62 -0.09
N ALA A 94 -3.16 1.29 -0.93
CA ALA A 94 -4.39 0.66 -0.48
C ALA A 94 -4.12 -0.70 0.19
N SER A 95 -3.22 -1.51 -0.37
CA SER A 95 -2.83 -2.78 0.23
C SER A 95 -2.11 -2.62 1.58
N LEU A 96 -1.28 -1.59 1.72
CA LEU A 96 -0.62 -1.21 2.98
C LEU A 96 -1.63 -0.73 4.02
N ALA A 97 -2.62 0.06 3.61
CA ALA A 97 -3.70 0.52 4.48
C ALA A 97 -4.49 -0.66 5.08
N VAL A 98 -4.84 -1.64 4.23
CA VAL A 98 -5.53 -2.86 4.69
C VAL A 98 -4.63 -3.67 5.62
N GLY A 99 -3.36 -3.86 5.26
CA GLY A 99 -2.39 -4.56 6.09
C GLY A 99 -2.20 -3.92 7.47
N TRP A 100 -2.10 -2.59 7.51
CA TRP A 100 -2.06 -1.81 8.73
C TRP A 100 -3.36 -1.95 9.55
N PHE A 101 -4.53 -1.87 8.91
CA PHE A 101 -5.81 -2.01 9.61
C PHE A 101 -5.96 -3.38 10.29
N VAL A 102 -5.46 -4.45 9.66
CA VAL A 102 -5.43 -5.79 10.25
C VAL A 102 -4.46 -5.87 11.44
N SER A 103 -3.34 -5.16 11.40
CA SER A 103 -2.34 -5.15 12.48
C SER A 103 -2.80 -4.36 13.72
N LEU A 104 -3.72 -3.40 13.56
CA LEU A 104 -4.33 -2.64 14.68
C LEU A 104 -4.92 -3.56 15.77
N ARG A 105 -5.35 -4.77 15.42
CA ARG A 105 -5.98 -5.71 16.35
C ARG A 105 -5.00 -6.43 17.28
N HIS A 106 -3.70 -6.41 16.98
CA HIS A 106 -2.73 -7.29 17.63
C HIS A 106 -1.68 -6.54 18.47
N GLU A 107 -1.52 -5.23 18.30
CA GLU A 107 -0.39 -4.49 18.89
C GLU A 107 -0.79 -3.23 19.67
N LYS A 108 -0.03 -2.94 20.74
CA LYS A 108 -0.11 -1.66 21.45
C LYS A 108 0.28 -0.53 20.49
N SER A 109 -0.54 0.52 20.48
CA SER A 109 -0.36 1.69 19.62
C SER A 109 1.04 2.30 19.82
N ARG A 110 1.90 2.18 18.82
CA ARG A 110 3.12 2.98 18.69
C ARG A 110 2.74 4.24 17.95
N THR A 111 2.73 5.37 18.65
CA THR A 111 2.59 6.68 18.02
C THR A 111 3.96 7.08 17.48
N ALA A 112 4.01 7.39 16.20
CA ALA A 112 5.23 7.88 15.58
C ALA A 112 5.38 9.39 15.88
N PRO A 113 6.59 9.90 16.13
CA PRO A 113 6.78 11.25 16.64
C PRO A 113 6.23 12.35 15.71
N TRP A 114 6.20 12.10 14.39
CA TRP A 114 5.69 13.06 13.41
C TRP A 114 4.18 12.97 13.12
N THR A 115 3.46 12.03 13.72
CA THR A 115 2.00 11.89 13.53
C THR A 115 1.22 13.18 13.80
N PRO A 116 1.43 13.94 14.92
CA PRO A 116 0.66 15.16 15.16
C PRO A 116 0.92 16.26 14.12
N PHE A 117 2.15 16.39 13.63
CA PHE A 117 2.49 17.38 12.59
C PHE A 117 1.86 17.03 11.25
N LEU A 118 1.87 15.74 10.90
CA LEU A 118 1.19 15.24 9.71
C LEU A 118 -0.32 15.49 9.79
N LEU A 119 -0.95 15.25 10.94
CA LEU A 119 -2.37 15.56 11.13
C LEU A 119 -2.65 17.07 11.03
N ALA A 120 -1.81 17.91 11.65
CA ALA A 120 -1.94 19.36 11.54
C ALA A 120 -1.82 19.83 10.08
N PHE A 121 -0.90 19.24 9.33
CA PHE A 121 -0.75 19.50 7.90
C PHE A 121 -1.98 19.07 7.08
N ILE A 122 -2.55 17.89 7.35
CA ILE A 122 -3.79 17.44 6.71
C ILE A 122 -4.97 18.37 7.04
N VAL A 123 -5.08 18.85 8.28
CA VAL A 123 -6.11 19.85 8.64
C VAL A 123 -5.87 21.15 7.87
N ALA A 124 -4.62 21.60 7.79
CA ALA A 124 -4.27 22.82 7.06
C ALA A 124 -4.62 22.71 5.56
N ILE A 125 -4.35 21.57 4.92
CA ILE A 125 -4.66 21.41 3.49
C ILE A 125 -6.17 21.34 3.23
N ILE A 126 -6.94 20.69 4.13
CA ILE A 126 -8.41 20.68 4.06
C ILE A 126 -8.98 22.09 4.25
N LEU A 127 -8.44 22.88 5.16
CA LEU A 127 -8.88 24.28 5.30
C LEU A 127 -8.50 25.11 4.08
N SER A 128 -7.34 24.86 3.49
CA SER A 128 -6.87 25.54 2.27
C SER A 128 -7.78 25.28 1.06
N THR A 129 -8.53 24.18 1.01
CA THR A 129 -9.44 23.93 -0.12
C THR A 129 -10.61 24.90 -0.18
N THR A 130 -10.89 25.64 0.90
CA THR A 130 -11.90 26.72 0.88
C THR A 130 -11.50 27.89 -0.01
N GLN A 131 -10.21 28.01 -0.35
CA GLN A 131 -9.65 29.04 -1.23
C GLN A 131 -9.16 28.46 -2.57
N ALA A 132 -9.48 27.19 -2.86
CA ALA A 132 -9.02 26.56 -4.09
C ALA A 132 -9.81 27.05 -5.30
N GLU A 133 -9.09 27.53 -6.32
CA GLU A 133 -9.67 27.89 -7.62
C GLU A 133 -10.13 26.64 -8.41
N ASP A 134 -9.42 25.52 -8.24
CA ASP A 134 -9.75 24.22 -8.83
C ASP A 134 -9.97 23.16 -7.73
N SER A 135 -11.24 22.87 -7.46
CA SER A 135 -11.66 21.85 -6.50
C SER A 135 -11.18 20.45 -6.86
N HIS A 136 -11.02 20.14 -8.15
CA HIS A 136 -10.59 18.82 -8.61
C HIS A 136 -9.08 18.64 -8.39
N ALA A 137 -8.28 19.67 -8.68
CA ALA A 137 -6.86 19.68 -8.35
C ALA A 137 -6.64 19.60 -6.82
N ALA A 138 -7.42 20.35 -6.04
CA ALA A 138 -7.35 20.34 -4.58
C ALA A 138 -7.68 18.95 -3.99
N LEU A 139 -8.74 18.29 -4.48
CA LEU A 139 -9.09 16.93 -4.05
C LEU A 139 -7.95 15.94 -4.35
N ARG A 140 -7.35 16.03 -5.55
CA ARG A 140 -6.22 15.18 -5.92
C ARG A 140 -5.04 15.36 -4.98
N GLU A 141 -4.77 16.59 -4.57
CA GLU A 141 -3.69 16.89 -3.63
C GLU A 141 -4.00 16.34 -2.24
N ILE A 142 -5.24 16.50 -1.72
CA ILE A 142 -5.66 15.86 -0.47
C ILE A 142 -5.42 14.35 -0.50
N VAL A 143 -5.78 13.68 -1.60
CA VAL A 143 -5.61 12.22 -1.74
C VAL A 143 -4.13 11.84 -1.63
N LYS A 144 -3.23 12.52 -2.35
CA LYS A 144 -1.79 12.24 -2.25
C LYS A 144 -1.26 12.40 -0.83
N TRP A 145 -1.68 13.44 -0.13
CA TRP A 145 -1.23 13.65 1.25
C TRP A 145 -1.84 12.63 2.22
N ALA A 146 -3.06 12.17 1.96
CA ALA A 146 -3.65 11.05 2.69
C ALA A 146 -2.90 9.74 2.44
N GLU A 147 -2.44 9.49 1.21
CA GLU A 147 -1.59 8.34 0.87
C GLU A 147 -0.25 8.41 1.59
N VAL A 148 0.43 9.57 1.58
CA VAL A 148 1.67 9.79 2.35
C VAL A 148 1.44 9.54 3.84
N ALA A 149 0.33 10.04 4.38
CA ALA A 149 -0.01 9.82 5.78
C ALA A 149 -0.22 8.33 6.09
N MET A 150 -0.91 7.62 5.20
CA MET A 150 -1.15 6.18 5.32
C MET A 150 0.16 5.38 5.28
N VAL A 151 1.05 5.69 4.34
CA VAL A 151 2.37 5.05 4.22
C VAL A 151 3.19 5.30 5.47
N TYR A 152 3.23 6.53 5.98
CA TYR A 152 3.96 6.88 7.19
C TYR A 152 3.47 6.11 8.43
N VAL A 153 2.14 6.11 8.66
CA VAL A 153 1.55 5.41 9.80
C VAL A 153 1.76 3.90 9.67
N SER A 154 1.57 3.34 8.47
CA SER A 154 1.81 1.92 8.20
C SER A 154 3.27 1.54 8.43
N ALA A 155 4.22 2.34 7.93
CA ALA A 155 5.65 2.10 8.08
C ALA A 155 6.07 2.11 9.56
N SER A 156 5.56 3.05 10.35
CA SER A 156 5.88 3.16 11.78
C SER A 156 5.46 1.96 12.62
N ARG A 157 4.53 1.14 12.12
CA ARG A 157 4.04 -0.07 12.79
C ARG A 157 4.62 -1.33 12.17
N LEU A 158 4.63 -1.42 10.85
CA LEU A 158 4.99 -2.63 10.11
C LEU A 158 6.51 -2.79 9.92
N LEU A 159 7.28 -1.69 9.95
CA LEU A 159 8.74 -1.74 9.94
C LEU A 159 9.24 -1.69 11.38
N THR A 160 9.62 -2.85 11.91
CA THR A 160 9.93 -3.03 13.33
C THR A 160 11.43 -2.95 13.60
N THR A 161 12.27 -3.24 12.61
CA THR A 161 13.73 -3.26 12.76
C THR A 161 14.43 -2.22 11.89
N ARG A 162 15.61 -1.77 12.34
CA ARG A 162 16.46 -0.85 11.56
C ARG A 162 16.86 -1.43 10.21
N ARG A 163 17.03 -2.75 10.11
CA ARG A 163 17.38 -3.44 8.85
C ARG A 163 16.26 -3.32 7.82
N GLU A 164 15.01 -3.44 8.24
CA GLU A 164 13.84 -3.28 7.38
C GLU A 164 13.72 -1.84 6.87
N LEU A 165 13.90 -0.86 7.77
CA LEU A 165 13.94 0.56 7.38
C LEU A 165 15.05 0.83 6.36
N LEU A 166 16.27 0.32 6.62
CA LEU A 166 17.40 0.48 5.70
C LEU A 166 17.16 -0.19 4.35
N ALA A 167 16.43 -1.31 4.31
CA ALA A 167 16.06 -1.96 3.05
C ALA A 167 15.12 -1.07 2.21
N VAL A 168 14.14 -0.43 2.86
CA VAL A 168 13.22 0.51 2.18
C VAL A 168 13.97 1.76 1.71
N VAL A 169 14.86 2.31 2.55
CA VAL A 169 15.72 3.45 2.15
C VAL A 169 16.62 3.08 0.97
N ALA A 170 17.23 1.89 0.99
CA ALA A 170 18.04 1.39 -0.13
C ALA A 170 17.20 1.22 -1.39
N ALA A 171 15.96 0.72 -1.29
CA ALA A 171 15.03 0.63 -2.41
C ALA A 171 14.66 2.01 -2.98
N LEU A 172 14.40 3.01 -2.12
CA LEU A 172 14.14 4.39 -2.55
C LEU A 172 15.32 4.99 -3.30
N ILE A 173 16.54 4.81 -2.78
CA ILE A 173 17.76 5.27 -3.47
C ILE A 173 17.92 4.55 -4.81
N ALA A 174 17.75 3.23 -4.83
CA ALA A 174 17.86 2.43 -6.06
C ALA A 174 16.81 2.83 -7.11
N ALA A 175 15.58 3.13 -6.69
CA ALA A 175 14.51 3.60 -7.57
C ALA A 175 14.81 5.00 -8.13
N GLY A 176 15.34 5.92 -7.32
CA GLY A 176 15.79 7.22 -7.80
C GLY A 176 16.96 7.12 -8.78
N VAL A 177 17.92 6.24 -8.50
CA VAL A 177 19.05 5.96 -9.42
C VAL A 177 18.55 5.35 -10.73
N SER A 178 17.59 4.43 -10.70
CA SER A 178 17.08 3.82 -11.93
C SER A 178 16.34 4.84 -12.82
N GLU A 179 15.55 5.73 -12.22
CA GLU A 179 14.88 6.82 -12.94
C GLU A 179 15.89 7.82 -13.53
N ALA A 180 16.93 8.19 -12.77
CA ALA A 180 17.99 9.07 -13.26
C ALA A 180 18.77 8.44 -14.44
N LEU A 181 19.04 7.13 -14.38
CA LEU A 181 19.65 6.39 -15.47
C LEU A 181 18.75 6.36 -16.71
N LEU A 182 17.43 6.16 -16.52
CA LEU A 182 16.47 6.25 -17.63
C LEU A 182 16.52 7.64 -18.28
N GLY A 183 16.50 8.71 -17.49
CA GLY A 183 16.64 10.08 -17.99
C GLY A 183 17.96 10.32 -18.73
N TYR A 184 19.07 9.76 -18.23
CA TYR A 184 20.37 9.85 -18.90
C TYR A 184 20.38 9.11 -20.25
N VAL A 185 19.77 7.92 -20.33
CA VAL A 185 19.60 7.16 -21.58
C VAL A 185 18.71 7.94 -22.55
N GLN A 186 17.57 8.49 -22.09
CA GLN A 186 16.69 9.31 -22.93
C GLN A 186 17.41 10.53 -23.50
N PHE A 187 18.28 11.17 -22.71
CA PHE A 187 19.12 12.29 -23.15
C PHE A 187 20.12 11.87 -24.23
N LEU A 188 20.89 10.80 -24.00
CA LEU A 188 21.92 10.34 -24.95
C LEU A 188 21.35 9.91 -26.30
N PHE A 189 20.20 9.24 -26.28
CA PHE A 189 19.57 8.72 -27.50
C PHE A 189 18.49 9.63 -28.07
N GLN A 190 18.28 10.82 -27.47
CA GLN A 190 17.22 11.76 -27.87
C GLN A 190 15.84 11.09 -27.95
N LEU A 191 15.57 10.14 -27.04
CA LEU A 191 14.30 9.41 -26.95
C LEU A 191 13.25 10.18 -26.13
N GLY A 192 13.60 11.36 -25.63
CA GLY A 192 12.70 12.25 -24.91
C GLY A 192 11.70 12.95 -25.84
N PRO A 193 10.60 13.49 -25.29
CA PRO A 193 9.69 14.34 -26.05
C PRO A 193 10.43 15.54 -26.65
N GLU A 194 9.95 16.06 -27.78
CA GLU A 194 10.59 17.20 -28.45
C GLU A 194 10.80 18.35 -27.45
N PRO A 195 12.02 18.91 -27.36
CA PRO A 195 12.26 20.05 -26.48
C PRO A 195 11.42 21.24 -26.94
N PHE A 196 10.69 21.83 -25.99
CA PHE A 196 9.85 23.01 -26.15
C PHE A 196 10.66 24.29 -26.32
#